data_AF-A0A3S3VTU5-F1
#
_entry.id   AF-A0A3S3VTU5-F1
#
_cell.length_a   1.000
_cell.length_b   1.000
_cell.length_c   1.000
_cell.angle_alpha   90.00
_cell.angle_beta   90.00
_cell.angle_gamma   90.00
#
_symmetry.space_group_name_H-M   'P 1'
#
loop_
_entity.id
_entity.type
_entity.pdbx_description
1 polymer ?
#
loop_
_entity_poly.entity_id
_entity_poly.type
_entity_poly.pdbx_seq_one_letter_code
_entity_poly.pdbx_strand_id
1 'polypeptide(L)' 'MSSIEQWAMNRAHQIVVHQGMSLVEAAQCLDRKRMTANTYALRNAIMDCLVEALQEGQQARRVAAE' A
#
# COMPACT_ATOMS: atom_id res chain seq x y z
N MET A 1 -17.10 5.69 -10.05
CA MET A 1 -15.70 5.29 -9.81
C MET A 1 -15.50 3.93 -10.43
N SER A 2 -14.48 3.77 -11.25
CA SER A 2 -14.11 2.49 -11.86
C SER A 2 -13.67 1.49 -10.78
N SER A 3 -13.74 0.19 -11.09
CA SER A 3 -13.31 -0.88 -10.17
C SER A 3 -11.86 -0.71 -9.71
N ILE A 4 -10.97 -0.28 -10.63
CA ILE A 4 -9.56 -0.03 -10.34
C ILE A 4 -9.35 1.18 -9.42
N GLU A 5 -10.10 2.27 -9.61
CA GLU A 5 -10.03 3.43 -8.71
C GLU A 5 -10.47 3.06 -7.30
N GLN A 6 -11.57 2.31 -7.16
CA GLN A 6 -12.05 1.86 -5.87
C GLN A 6 -11.05 0.92 -5.17
N TRP A 7 -10.45 -0.01 -5.92
CA TRP A 7 -9.37 -0.87 -5.43
C TRP A 7 -8.17 -0.04 -4.97
N ALA A 8 -7.70 0.91 -5.79
CA ALA A 8 -6.54 1.73 -5.49
C ALA A 8 -6.76 2.57 -4.23
N MET A 9 -7.96 3.16 -4.07
CA MET A 9 -8.32 3.91 -2.88
C MET A 9 -8.33 3.05 -1.63
N ASN A 10 -8.92 1.85 -1.70
CA ASN A 10 -8.91 0.90 -0.58
C ASN A 10 -7.49 0.47 -0.21
N ARG A 11 -6.64 0.18 -1.21
CA ARG A 11 -5.27 -0.27 -0.99
C ARG A 11 -4.42 0.84 -0.37
N ALA A 12 -4.52 2.06 -0.88
CA ALA A 12 -3.85 3.23 -0.30
C ALA A 12 -4.30 3.47 1.15
N HIS A 13 -5.60 3.40 1.43
CA HIS A 13 -6.13 3.55 2.78
C HIS A 13 -5.56 2.50 3.75
N GLN A 14 -5.49 1.23 3.33
CA GLN A 14 -4.90 0.17 4.16
C GLN A 14 -3.42 0.44 4.47
N ILE A 15 -2.62 0.88 3.49
CA ILE A 15 -1.20 1.20 3.71
C ILE A 15 -1.07 2.34 4.72
N VAL A 16 -1.84 3.42 4.55
CA VAL A 16 -1.81 4.58 5.44
C VAL A 16 -2.18 4.18 6.87
N VAL A 17 -3.29 3.44 7.04
CA VAL A 17 -3.75 3.05 8.39
C VAL A 17 -2.73 2.14 9.07
N HIS A 18 -2.18 1.14 8.39
CA HIS A 18 -1.27 0.18 9.06
C HIS A 18 0.14 0.73 9.22
N GLN A 19 0.74 1.19 8.12
CA GLN A 19 2.14 1.58 8.09
C GLN A 19 2.33 2.99 8.66
N GLY A 20 1.38 3.89 8.39
CA GLY A 20 1.37 5.24 8.96
C GLY A 20 1.22 5.23 10.47
N MET A 21 0.27 4.45 11.02
CA MET A 21 0.12 4.32 12.48
C MET A 21 1.37 3.73 13.12
N SER A 22 1.95 2.68 12.53
CA SER A 22 3.19 2.07 13.03
C SER A 22 4.36 3.07 13.09
N LEU A 23 4.47 3.96 12.11
CA LEU A 23 5.48 5.03 12.10
C LEU A 23 5.20 6.08 13.17
N VAL A 24 3.95 6.51 13.32
CA VAL A 24 3.54 7.47 14.35
C VAL A 24 3.86 6.95 15.75
N GLU A 25 3.48 5.69 16.06
CA GLU A 25 3.78 5.07 17.34
C GLU A 25 5.29 5.00 17.61
N ALA A 26 6.09 4.56 16.63
CA ALA A 26 7.53 4.47 16.79
C ALA A 26 8.17 5.86 17.03
N ALA A 27 7.67 6.89 16.34
CA ALA A 27 8.13 8.26 16.53
C ALA A 27 7.76 8.80 17.92
N GLN A 28 6.54 8.55 18.40
CA GLN A 28 6.10 8.94 19.74
C GLN A 28 6.95 8.27 20.84
N CYS A 29 7.38 7.02 20.62
CA CYS A 29 8.27 6.32 21.54
C CYS A 29 9.76 6.72 21.40
N LEU A 30 10.12 7.60 20.46
CA LEU A 30 11.50 7.93 20.10
C LEU A 30 12.36 6.70 19.76
N ASP A 31 11.73 5.62 19.27
CA ASP A 31 12.40 4.37 18.94
C ASP A 31 12.91 4.40 17.50
N ARG A 32 14.16 4.82 17.34
CA ARG A 32 14.82 4.92 16.03
C ARG A 32 14.88 3.59 15.30
N LYS A 33 15.07 2.46 16.01
CA LYS A 33 15.18 1.14 15.35
C LYS A 33 13.83 0.75 14.76
N ARG A 34 12.75 0.94 15.52
CA ARG A 34 11.38 0.71 15.03
C ARG A 34 11.02 1.66 13.89
N MET A 35 11.40 2.94 13.98
CA MET A 35 11.17 3.89 12.86
C MET A 35 11.84 3.42 11.56
N THR A 36 13.09 2.98 11.62
CA THR A 36 13.79 2.46 10.44
C THR A 36 13.11 1.21 9.89
N ALA A 37 12.80 0.23 10.74
CA ALA A 37 12.10 -0.99 10.33
C ALA A 37 10.73 -0.69 9.70
N ASN A 38 9.93 0.19 10.32
CA ASN A 38 8.61 0.58 9.84
C ASN A 38 8.69 1.35 8.51
N THR A 39 9.76 2.11 8.29
CA THR A 39 10.01 2.79 7.00
C THR A 39 10.25 1.77 5.88
N TYR A 40 11.01 0.71 6.15
CA TYR A 40 11.20 -0.39 5.19
C TYR A 40 9.90 -1.16 4.95
N ALA A 41 9.12 -1.42 5.99
CA ALA A 41 7.81 -2.05 5.86
C ALA A 41 6.85 -1.22 4.97
N LEU A 42 6.81 0.10 5.17
CA LEU A 42 6.05 1.01 4.30
C LEU A 42 6.51 0.94 2.85
N ARG A 43 7.83 0.98 2.60
CA ARG A 43 8.38 0.86 1.23
C ARG A 43 7.98 -0.45 0.57
N ASN A 44 8.06 -1.56 1.28
CA ASN A 44 7.65 -2.87 0.76
C ASN A 44 6.16 -2.89 0.45
N ALA A 45 5.30 -2.39 1.35
CA ALA A 45 3.86 -2.34 1.12
C ALA A 45 3.48 -1.49 -0.12
N ILE A 46 4.22 -0.40 -0.39
CA ILE A 46 4.05 0.40 -1.61
C ILE A 46 4.49 -0.39 -2.84
N MET A 47 5.63 -1.10 -2.77
CA MET A 47 6.11 -1.94 -3.88
C MET A 47 5.09 -3.05 -4.20
N ASP A 48 4.58 -3.74 -3.18
CA ASP A 48 3.56 -4.78 -3.33
C ASP A 48 2.30 -4.20 -3.98
N CYS A 49 1.82 -3.04 -3.52
CA CYS A 49 0.69 -2.35 -4.11
C CYS A 49 0.90 -2.02 -5.59
N LEU A 50 2.11 -1.64 -6.00
CA LEU A 50 2.42 -1.37 -7.42
C LEU A 50 2.39 -2.66 -8.26
N VAL A 51 2.89 -3.77 -7.71
CA VAL A 51 2.83 -5.08 -8.37
C VAL A 51 1.38 -5.56 -8.50
N GLU A 52 0.59 -5.44 -7.43
CA GLU A 52 -0.85 -5.75 -7.45
C GLU A 52 -1.58 -4.89 -8.51
N ALA A 53 -1.27 -3.59 -8.59
CA ALA A 53 -1.88 -2.68 -9.58
C ALA A 53 -1.58 -3.12 -11.03
N LEU A 54 -0.35 -3.61 -11.29
CA LEU A 54 0.01 -4.15 -12.60
C LEU A 54 -0.82 -5.37 -12.96
N GLN A 55 -1.04 -6.27 -12.00
CA GLN A 55 -1.85 -7.48 -12.19
C GLN A 55 -3.34 -7.14 -12.40
N GLU A 56 -3.90 -6.25 -11.58
CA GLU A 56 -5.29 -5.77 -11.72
C GLU A 56 -5.50 -5.05 -13.06
N GLY A 57 -4.53 -4.22 -13.47
CA GLY A 57 -4.56 -3.54 -14.76
C GLY A 57 -4.44 -4.49 -15.95
N GLN A 58 -3.77 -5.63 -15.80
CA GLN A 58 -3.76 -6.71 -16.80
C GLN A 58 -5.08 -7.46 -16.83
N GLN A 59 -5.67 -7.76 -15.67
CA GLN A 59 -6.94 -8.47 -15.56
C GLN A 59 -8.09 -7.65 -16.17
N ALA A 60 -8.17 -6.36 -15.85
CA ALA A 60 -9.15 -5.46 -16.45
C ALA A 60 -9.06 -5.42 -17.99
N ARG A 61 -7.84 -5.54 -18.53
CA ARG A 61 -7.59 -5.56 -19.98
C ARG A 61 -8.01 -6.87 -20.64
N ARG A 62 -7.88 -8.01 -19.94
CA ARG A 62 -8.33 -9.32 -20.42
C ARG A 62 -9.85 -9.38 -20.48
N VAL A 63 -10.53 -8.96 -19.42
CA VAL A 63 -12.01 -8.92 -19.37
C VAL A 63 -12.61 -8.01 -20.44
N ALA A 64 -11.90 -6.94 -20.84
CA ALA A 64 -12.35 -6.04 -21.91
C ALA A 64 -12.11 -6.58 -23.34
N ALA A 65 -11.32 -7.64 -23.49
CA ALA A 65 -11.00 -8.27 -24.78
C ALA A 65 -11.83 -9.53 -25.07
N GLU A 66 -12.62 -9.99 -24.09
CA GLU A 66 -13.59 -11.08 -24.18
C GLU A 66 -15.01 -10.54 -24.40
#